data_AF-A0A0F8CKM7-F1
#
_entry.id   AF-A0A0F8CKM7-F1
#
_cell.length_a   1.000
_cell.length_b   1.000
_cell.length_c   1.000
_cell.angle_alpha   90.00
_cell.angle_beta   90.00
_cell.angle_gamma   90.00
#
_symmetry.space_group_name_H-M   'P 1'
#
loop_
_entity.id
_entity.type
_entity.pdbx_description
1 polymer ?
#
loop_
_entity_poly.entity_id
_entity_poly.type
_entity_poly.pdbx_seq_one_letter_code
_entity_poly.pdbx_strand_id
1 'polypeptide(L)'
;MSRPSTRTLFVGLAGGTAHLAAVELAFRALGHAPPERWPLSDPDRAVGLFALGFLASLAVAHTRLYSPAIGLPAAFAWATVRDAAAPAPEWSEVGGFLVVDRTVFLSAYVGGWAVLVGLLAVAAGAEFGLRSRYEFGDEGIRNLPSAPFRLRNAALGGLTVGGVFGLAATARIAAFGVSPTSAVPVMAVTTTAAAAVPVAAAARGLVGPTACFALIVPSLARTVFTGSEGGPVFLLLLGPAAVAFVLVALAEAAVRRRFDRLPTD
;
A
#
# COMPACT_ATOMS: atom_id res chain seq x y z
N MET A 1 -24.55 6.93 -3.41
CA MET A 1 -23.24 7.50 -3.06
C MET A 1 -23.13 8.87 -3.69
N SER A 2 -22.63 9.86 -2.94
CA SER A 2 -22.45 11.23 -3.43
C SER A 2 -21.27 11.27 -4.39
N ARG A 3 -21.43 11.91 -5.56
CA ARG A 3 -20.30 12.11 -6.47
C ARG A 3 -19.26 13.05 -5.83
N PRO A 4 -17.96 12.89 -6.14
CA PRO A 4 -16.95 13.86 -5.73
C PRO A 4 -17.33 15.26 -6.21
N SER A 5 -17.21 16.25 -5.32
CA SER A 5 -17.44 17.64 -5.68
C SER A 5 -16.27 18.19 -6.51
N THR A 6 -16.51 19.25 -7.28
CA THR A 6 -15.45 19.97 -8.01
C THR A 6 -14.30 20.38 -7.09
N ARG A 7 -14.61 20.83 -5.86
CA ARG A 7 -13.61 21.16 -4.85
C ARG A 7 -12.75 19.96 -4.48
N THR A 8 -13.36 18.79 -4.29
CA THR A 8 -12.65 17.55 -3.98
C THR A 8 -11.71 17.15 -5.11
N LEU A 9 -12.15 17.28 -6.36
CA LEU A 9 -11.31 17.03 -7.54
C LEU A 9 -10.12 17.99 -7.60
N PHE A 10 -10.32 19.29 -7.32
CA PHE A 10 -9.22 20.26 -7.25
C PHE A 10 -8.21 19.94 -6.14
N VAL A 11 -8.66 19.48 -4.97
CA VAL A 11 -7.75 19.01 -3.91
C VAL A 11 -6.95 17.79 -4.37
N GLY A 12 -7.60 16.85 -5.07
CA GLY A 12 -6.90 15.74 -5.72
C GLY A 12 -5.83 16.24 -6.69
N LEU A 13 -6.17 17.12 -7.63
CA LEU A 13 -5.23 17.68 -8.61
C LEU A 13 -4.04 18.36 -7.93
N ALA A 14 -4.29 19.23 -6.95
CA ALA A 14 -3.25 19.91 -6.20
C ALA A 14 -2.34 18.92 -5.45
N GLY A 15 -2.93 17.88 -4.86
CA GLY A 15 -2.18 16.82 -4.17
C GLY A 15 -1.30 15.99 -5.10
N GLY A 16 -1.80 15.64 -6.28
CA GLY A 16 -1.03 14.93 -7.31
C GLY A 16 0.15 15.76 -7.79
N THR A 17 -0.08 17.03 -8.12
CA THR A 17 0.97 17.96 -8.56
C THR A 17 2.01 18.20 -7.47
N ALA A 18 1.57 18.47 -6.23
CA ALA A 18 2.47 18.69 -5.11
C ALA A 18 3.33 17.46 -4.81
N HIS A 19 2.74 16.27 -4.88
CA HIS A 19 3.48 15.03 -4.64
C HIS A 19 4.53 14.77 -5.71
N LEU A 20 4.17 14.87 -7.00
CA LEU A 20 5.12 14.72 -8.10
C LEU A 20 6.26 15.76 -8.00
N ALA A 21 5.93 17.03 -7.75
CA ALA A 21 6.92 18.10 -7.61
C ALA A 21 7.86 17.87 -6.43
N ALA A 22 7.34 17.41 -5.28
CA ALA A 22 8.15 17.10 -4.11
C ALA A 22 9.13 15.94 -4.37
N VAL A 23 8.68 14.89 -5.06
CA VAL A 23 9.52 13.74 -5.41
C VAL A 23 10.59 14.16 -6.41
N GLU A 24 10.23 14.89 -7.46
CA GLU A 24 11.17 15.45 -8.45
C GLU A 24 12.23 16.33 -7.76
N LEU A 25 11.81 17.21 -6.84
CA LEU A 25 12.72 18.05 -6.08
C LEU A 25 13.68 17.22 -5.22
N ALA A 26 13.22 16.15 -4.59
CA ALA A 26 14.07 15.26 -3.81
C ALA A 26 15.13 14.55 -4.69
N PHE A 27 14.76 14.11 -5.89
CA PHE A 27 15.73 13.56 -6.86
C PHE A 27 16.82 14.57 -7.21
N ARG A 28 16.41 15.81 -7.51
CA ARG A 28 17.32 16.89 -7.89
C ARG A 28 18.22 17.32 -6.73
N ALA A 29 17.67 17.39 -5.52
CA ALA A 29 18.40 17.82 -4.33
C ALA A 29 19.45 16.79 -3.88
N LEU A 30 19.13 15.50 -3.99
CA LEU A 30 20.07 14.43 -3.58
C LEU A 30 21.07 14.10 -4.68
N GLY A 31 20.71 14.22 -5.97
CA GLY A 31 21.63 13.93 -7.08
C GLY A 31 22.09 12.46 -7.15
N HIS A 32 21.47 11.57 -6.37
CA HIS A 32 21.83 10.15 -6.28
C HIS A 32 21.36 9.31 -7.48
N ALA A 33 20.64 9.89 -8.43
CA ALA A 33 20.23 9.21 -9.65
C ALA A 33 20.45 10.13 -10.87
N PRO A 34 20.86 9.56 -12.02
CA PRO A 34 21.12 10.36 -13.20
C PRO A 34 19.82 10.94 -13.79
N PRO A 35 19.88 12.05 -14.55
CA PRO A 35 18.70 12.80 -14.98
C PRO A 35 17.68 11.98 -15.77
N GLU A 36 18.11 10.95 -16.50
CA GLU A 36 17.24 10.06 -17.28
C GLU A 36 16.35 9.19 -16.39
N ARG A 37 16.69 9.07 -15.10
CA ARG A 37 15.91 8.32 -14.10
C ARG A 37 15.00 9.21 -13.26
N TRP A 38 15.04 10.52 -13.44
CA TRP A 38 14.18 11.44 -12.70
C TRP A 38 12.69 11.23 -13.05
N PRO A 39 11.77 11.49 -12.11
CA PRO A 39 10.34 11.33 -12.32
C PRO A 39 9.80 11.95 -13.60
N LEU A 40 10.18 13.20 -13.92
CA LEU A 40 9.66 13.90 -15.11
C LEU A 40 10.30 13.44 -16.43
N SER A 41 11.39 12.69 -16.38
CA SER A 41 12.07 12.14 -17.56
C SER A 41 11.37 10.89 -18.11
N ASP A 42 10.48 10.28 -17.33
CA ASP A 42 9.74 9.07 -17.68
C ASP A 42 8.22 9.29 -17.47
N PRO A 43 7.41 9.38 -18.55
CA PRO A 43 5.98 9.62 -18.45
C PRO A 43 5.23 8.62 -17.56
N ASP A 44 5.64 7.34 -17.51
CA ASP A 44 4.99 6.34 -16.66
C ASP A 44 5.17 6.68 -15.17
N ARG A 45 6.39 7.09 -14.79
CA ARG A 45 6.70 7.50 -13.41
C ARG A 45 5.99 8.80 -13.05
N ALA A 46 6.02 9.78 -13.95
CA ALA A 46 5.35 11.06 -13.73
C ALA A 46 3.84 10.87 -13.50
N VAL A 47 3.18 10.09 -14.36
CA VAL A 47 1.75 9.78 -14.25
C VAL A 47 1.47 8.94 -12.99
N GLY A 48 2.28 7.92 -12.72
CA GLY A 48 2.13 7.06 -11.54
C GLY A 48 2.21 7.81 -10.21
N LEU A 49 3.21 8.69 -10.07
CA LEU A 49 3.37 9.54 -8.89
C LEU A 49 2.27 10.58 -8.78
N PHE A 50 1.92 11.24 -9.89
CA PHE A 50 0.78 12.16 -9.90
C PHE A 50 -0.51 11.45 -9.44
N ALA A 51 -0.79 10.27 -10.00
CA ALA A 51 -1.96 9.47 -9.64
C ALA A 51 -1.94 9.07 -8.16
N LEU A 52 -0.78 8.69 -7.61
CA LEU A 52 -0.62 8.34 -6.21
C LEU A 52 -1.00 9.52 -5.28
N GLY A 53 -0.43 10.71 -5.54
CA GLY A 53 -0.76 11.93 -4.78
C GLY A 53 -2.20 12.39 -4.98
N PHE A 54 -2.72 12.26 -6.20
CA PHE A 54 -4.10 12.59 -6.56
C PHE A 54 -5.09 11.71 -5.81
N LEU A 55 -4.94 10.39 -5.88
CA LEU A 55 -5.83 9.42 -5.24
C LEU A 55 -5.80 9.54 -3.72
N ALA A 56 -4.61 9.71 -3.12
CA ALA A 56 -4.49 9.90 -1.68
C ALA A 56 -5.21 11.17 -1.21
N SER A 57 -4.97 12.30 -1.88
CA SER A 57 -5.57 13.59 -1.52
C SER A 57 -7.07 13.62 -1.79
N LEU A 58 -7.51 13.04 -2.91
CA LEU A 58 -8.91 12.86 -3.24
C LEU A 58 -9.63 12.00 -2.19
N ALA A 59 -9.03 10.86 -1.81
CA ALA A 59 -9.60 9.98 -0.80
C ALA A 59 -9.76 10.73 0.53
N VAL A 60 -8.71 11.39 1.02
CA VAL A 60 -8.74 12.16 2.26
C VAL A 60 -9.81 13.25 2.21
N ALA A 61 -9.87 14.03 1.12
CA ALA A 61 -10.84 15.11 0.97
C ALA A 61 -12.28 14.61 0.82
N HIS A 62 -12.49 13.45 0.18
CA HIS A 62 -13.83 12.91 -0.09
C HIS A 62 -14.40 12.10 1.07
N THR A 63 -13.55 11.33 1.76
CA THR A 63 -13.97 10.30 2.74
C THR A 63 -13.48 10.57 4.15
N ARG A 64 -12.47 11.42 4.33
CA ARG A 64 -11.78 11.69 5.62
C ARG A 64 -11.07 10.48 6.22
N LEU A 65 -10.66 9.54 5.36
CA LEU A 65 -9.71 8.50 5.76
C LEU A 65 -8.33 9.13 5.94
N TYR A 66 -7.68 8.84 7.06
CA TYR A 66 -6.38 9.41 7.42
C TYR A 66 -5.21 8.57 6.92
N SER A 67 -5.42 7.27 6.70
CA SER A 67 -4.37 6.36 6.26
C SER A 67 -3.68 6.78 4.95
N PRO A 68 -4.35 7.35 3.92
CA PRO A 68 -3.65 7.89 2.77
C PRO A 68 -2.87 9.18 3.08
N ALA A 69 -3.42 10.05 3.96
CA ALA A 69 -2.77 11.30 4.36
C ALA A 69 -1.48 11.05 5.16
N ILE A 70 -1.41 9.97 5.92
CA ILE A 70 -0.24 9.63 6.74
C ILE A 70 0.70 8.70 5.97
N GLY A 71 0.15 7.66 5.34
CA GLY A 71 0.93 6.59 4.72
C GLY A 71 1.77 7.08 3.55
N LEU A 72 1.22 7.96 2.70
CA LEU A 72 1.94 8.45 1.53
C LEU A 72 3.14 9.34 1.92
N PRO A 73 2.98 10.39 2.75
CA PRO A 73 4.13 11.17 3.22
C PRO A 73 5.12 10.35 4.02
N ALA A 74 4.67 9.40 4.86
CA ALA A 74 5.58 8.55 5.62
C ALA A 74 6.45 7.67 4.71
N ALA A 75 5.88 7.09 3.66
CA ALA A 75 6.62 6.29 2.69
C ALA A 75 7.65 7.14 1.92
N PHE A 76 7.25 8.34 1.49
CA PHE A 76 8.14 9.27 0.80
C PHE A 76 9.28 9.77 1.70
N ALA A 77 8.95 10.20 2.92
CA ALA A 77 9.92 10.66 3.91
C ALA A 77 10.92 9.55 4.26
N TRP A 78 10.42 8.32 4.47
CA TRP A 78 11.29 7.17 4.72
C TRP A 78 12.29 6.93 3.58
N ALA A 79 11.82 6.94 2.32
CA ALA A 79 12.70 6.74 1.17
C ALA A 79 13.74 7.86 1.05
N THR A 80 13.31 9.10 1.22
CA THR A 80 14.18 10.28 1.14
C THR A 80 15.24 10.29 2.24
N VAL A 81 14.85 10.01 3.49
CA VAL A 81 15.78 9.92 4.63
C VAL A 81 16.78 8.79 4.45
N ARG A 82 16.34 7.64 3.91
CA ARG A 82 17.24 6.51 3.67
C ARG A 82 18.27 6.80 2.58
N ASP A 83 17.87 7.47 1.51
CA ASP A 83 18.83 7.89 0.49
C ASP A 83 19.76 9.00 1.00
N ALA A 84 19.25 9.98 1.75
CA ALA A 84 20.07 11.04 2.30
C ALA A 84 21.10 10.55 3.33
N ALA A 85 20.78 9.49 4.07
CA ALA A 85 21.67 8.89 5.06
C ALA A 85 22.65 7.85 4.47
N ALA A 86 22.41 7.39 3.23
CA ALA A 86 23.29 6.44 2.57
C ALA A 86 24.47 7.16 1.90
N PRO A 87 25.67 6.55 1.82
CA PRO A 87 26.75 7.10 1.01
C PRO A 87 26.33 7.14 -0.46
N ALA A 88 26.87 8.10 -1.22
CA ALA A 88 26.54 8.32 -2.62
C ALA A 88 26.66 7.01 -3.44
N PRO A 89 25.65 6.69 -4.27
CA PRO A 89 25.69 5.50 -5.12
C PRO A 89 26.65 5.67 -6.29
N GLU A 90 27.26 4.58 -6.71
CA GLU A 90 28.06 4.52 -7.93
C GLU A 90 27.21 3.91 -9.06
N TRP A 91 27.07 4.69 -10.14
CA TRP A 91 26.37 4.26 -11.34
C TRP A 91 27.38 3.84 -12.39
N SER A 92 27.19 2.66 -12.96
CA SER A 92 28.04 2.11 -14.02
C SER A 92 27.19 1.48 -15.11
N GLU A 93 27.74 1.37 -16.31
CA GLU A 93 27.07 0.69 -17.42
C GLU A 93 27.69 -0.69 -17.63
N VAL A 94 26.87 -1.73 -17.53
CA VAL A 94 27.28 -3.12 -17.74
C VAL A 94 26.45 -3.69 -18.87
N GLY A 95 27.09 -3.93 -20.03
CA GLY A 95 26.42 -4.53 -21.20
C GLY A 95 25.24 -3.71 -21.75
N GLY A 96 25.33 -2.37 -21.70
CA GLY A 96 24.23 -1.48 -22.13
C GLY A 96 23.17 -1.23 -21.06
N PHE A 97 23.29 -1.84 -19.88
CA PHE A 97 22.38 -1.64 -18.76
C PHE A 97 23.02 -0.78 -17.69
N LEU A 98 22.31 0.27 -17.29
CA LEU A 98 22.71 1.08 -16.16
C LEU A 98 22.50 0.31 -14.85
N VAL A 99 23.60 -0.02 -14.18
CA VAL A 99 23.66 -0.73 -12.91
C VAL A 99 24.09 0.23 -11.81
N VAL A 100 23.53 0.05 -10.63
CA VAL A 100 23.91 0.80 -9.42
C VAL A 100 24.49 -0.16 -8.40
N ASP A 101 25.56 0.25 -7.74
CA ASP A 101 26.27 -0.57 -6.73
C ASP A 101 25.40 -0.88 -5.50
N ARG A 102 24.34 -0.10 -5.27
CA ARG A 102 23.46 -0.19 -4.11
C ARG A 102 22.02 0.19 -4.40
N THR A 103 21.14 -0.10 -3.44
CA THR A 103 19.76 0.36 -3.49
C THR A 103 19.68 1.89 -3.37
N VAL A 104 19.01 2.51 -4.34
CA VAL A 104 18.55 3.91 -4.27
C VAL A 104 17.07 3.89 -3.92
N PHE A 105 16.75 4.17 -2.66
CA PHE A 105 15.42 4.04 -2.06
C PHE A 105 14.38 4.94 -2.71
N LEU A 106 14.77 6.14 -3.16
CA LEU A 106 13.89 7.06 -3.87
C LEU A 106 13.57 6.53 -5.27
N SER A 107 14.53 5.87 -5.93
CA SER A 107 14.29 5.16 -7.20
C SER A 107 13.38 3.94 -7.00
N ALA A 108 13.55 3.21 -5.91
CA ALA A 108 12.66 2.10 -5.52
C ALA A 108 11.23 2.58 -5.22
N TYR A 109 11.09 3.72 -4.52
CA TYR A 109 9.81 4.36 -4.23
C TYR A 109 9.06 4.71 -5.52
N VAL A 110 9.74 5.37 -6.46
CA VAL A 110 9.15 5.76 -7.75
C VAL A 110 8.82 4.54 -8.60
N GLY A 111 9.75 3.58 -8.75
CA GLY A 111 9.52 2.37 -9.53
C GLY A 111 8.44 1.44 -8.96
N GLY A 112 8.09 1.60 -7.68
CA GLY A 112 7.09 0.81 -6.98
C GLY A 112 5.73 1.48 -6.82
N TRP A 113 5.46 2.60 -7.50
CA TRP A 113 4.28 3.43 -7.27
C TRP A 113 2.96 2.63 -7.26
N ALA A 114 2.79 1.63 -8.14
CA ALA A 114 1.58 0.81 -8.20
C ALA A 114 1.36 -0.02 -6.91
N VAL A 115 2.44 -0.57 -6.33
CA VAL A 115 2.37 -1.32 -5.07
C VAL A 115 2.02 -0.39 -3.91
N LEU A 116 2.50 0.85 -3.92
CA LEU A 116 2.10 1.88 -2.96
C LEU A 116 0.60 2.19 -3.06
N VAL A 117 0.04 2.32 -4.27
CA VAL A 117 -1.42 2.45 -4.46
C VAL A 117 -2.16 1.29 -3.80
N GLY A 118 -1.71 0.06 -4.03
CA GLY A 118 -2.28 -1.14 -3.41
C GLY A 118 -2.22 -1.12 -1.88
N LEU A 119 -1.07 -0.78 -1.30
CA LEU A 119 -0.91 -0.68 0.16
C LEU A 119 -1.78 0.42 0.78
N LEU A 120 -1.87 1.57 0.13
CA LEU A 120 -2.75 2.66 0.57
C LEU A 120 -4.22 2.26 0.50
N ALA A 121 -4.63 1.53 -0.55
CA ALA A 121 -5.98 1.01 -0.66
C ALA A 121 -6.31 0.02 0.48
N VAL A 122 -5.37 -0.87 0.81
CA VAL A 122 -5.52 -1.81 1.94
C VAL A 122 -5.63 -1.07 3.28
N ALA A 123 -4.74 -0.10 3.52
CA ALA A 123 -4.78 0.70 4.74
C ALA A 123 -6.10 1.50 4.86
N ALA A 124 -6.56 2.11 3.77
CA ALA A 124 -7.82 2.83 3.69
C ALA A 124 -9.03 1.91 3.91
N GLY A 125 -9.02 0.72 3.32
CA GLY A 125 -10.07 -0.28 3.51
C GLY A 125 -10.15 -0.78 4.96
N ALA A 126 -8.99 -1.02 5.58
CA ALA A 126 -8.92 -1.43 6.98
C ALA A 126 -9.36 -0.30 7.94
N GLU A 127 -8.88 0.93 7.73
CA GLU A 127 -9.34 2.09 8.50
C GLU A 127 -10.86 2.27 8.40
N PHE A 128 -11.41 2.21 7.18
CA PHE A 128 -12.84 2.31 6.95
C PHE A 128 -13.61 1.24 7.74
N GLY A 129 -13.15 -0.02 7.68
CA GLY A 129 -13.77 -1.11 8.40
C GLY A 129 -13.79 -0.90 9.92
N LEU A 130 -12.64 -0.52 10.50
CA LEU A 130 -12.51 -0.29 11.93
C LEU A 130 -13.34 0.90 12.40
N ARG A 131 -13.20 2.06 11.74
CA ARG A 131 -13.92 3.28 12.13
C ARG A 131 -15.43 3.14 11.98
N SER A 132 -15.91 2.34 11.02
CA SER A 132 -17.34 2.07 10.87
C SER A 132 -17.92 1.14 11.94
N ARG A 133 -17.07 0.39 12.65
CA ARG A 133 -17.50 -0.56 13.70
C ARG A 133 -17.37 0.00 15.10
N TYR A 134 -16.42 0.90 15.31
CA TYR A 134 -16.08 1.47 16.61
C TYR A 134 -16.42 2.95 16.76
N GLU A 135 -17.00 3.57 15.73
CA GLU A 135 -17.37 5.00 15.73
C GLU A 135 -16.20 5.92 16.10
N PHE A 136 -14.97 5.52 15.77
CA PHE A 136 -13.78 6.31 16.08
C PHE A 136 -13.73 7.62 15.25
N GLY A 137 -13.76 8.75 15.98
CA GLY A 137 -13.53 10.12 15.51
C GLY A 137 -14.80 10.97 15.44
N ASP A 138 -14.80 12.10 16.15
CA ASP A 138 -15.93 13.02 16.36
C ASP A 138 -16.61 13.53 15.08
N GLU A 139 -15.92 13.44 13.95
CA GLU A 139 -16.32 14.06 12.68
C GLU A 139 -16.89 13.09 11.62
N GLY A 140 -16.95 11.79 11.93
CA GLY A 140 -17.55 10.76 11.07
C GLY A 140 -16.88 10.54 9.72
N ILE A 141 -16.95 9.31 9.21
CA ILE A 141 -16.56 8.99 7.83
C ILE A 141 -17.63 9.57 6.88
N ARG A 142 -17.24 10.19 5.77
CA ARG A 142 -18.18 10.79 4.80
C ARG A 142 -18.24 10.00 3.49
N ASN A 143 -19.40 10.06 2.83
CA ASN A 143 -19.61 9.58 1.45
C ASN A 143 -19.25 8.10 1.18
N LEU A 144 -19.06 7.29 2.21
CA LEU A 144 -18.82 5.86 2.10
C LEU A 144 -20.11 5.08 2.37
N PRO A 145 -20.30 3.91 1.75
CA PRO A 145 -21.49 3.10 1.96
C PRO A 145 -21.60 2.70 3.43
N SER A 146 -22.83 2.46 3.91
CA SER A 146 -23.03 1.86 5.23
C SER A 146 -22.21 0.58 5.34
N ALA A 147 -21.49 0.40 6.45
CA ALA A 147 -20.55 -0.69 6.60
C ALA A 147 -21.19 -2.05 6.27
N PRO A 148 -20.45 -2.97 5.61
CA PRO A 148 -20.97 -4.27 5.25
C PRO A 148 -21.22 -5.11 6.51
N PHE A 149 -22.46 -5.09 7.01
CA PHE A 149 -22.84 -5.85 8.22
C PHE A 149 -22.82 -7.36 8.00
N ARG A 150 -22.88 -7.83 6.75
CA ARG A 150 -22.88 -9.27 6.38
C ARG A 150 -21.48 -9.75 6.00
N LEU A 151 -21.12 -10.95 6.48
CA LEU A 151 -19.83 -11.61 6.22
C LEU A 151 -19.45 -11.62 4.73
N ARG A 152 -20.42 -11.94 3.86
CA ARG A 152 -20.23 -11.97 2.40
C ARG A 152 -19.76 -10.62 1.86
N ASN A 153 -20.33 -9.51 2.32
CA ASN A 153 -19.99 -8.18 1.81
C ASN A 153 -18.61 -7.74 2.32
N ALA A 154 -18.26 -8.09 3.56
CA ALA A 154 -16.91 -7.86 4.10
C ALA A 154 -15.85 -8.66 3.31
N ALA A 155 -16.15 -9.92 2.96
CA ALA A 155 -15.27 -10.75 2.15
C ALA A 155 -15.11 -10.21 0.72
N LEU A 156 -16.20 -9.79 0.07
CA LEU A 156 -16.14 -9.20 -1.28
C LEU A 156 -15.38 -7.86 -1.29
N GLY A 157 -15.61 -6.99 -0.30
CA GLY A 157 -14.87 -5.75 -0.14
C GLY A 157 -13.38 -6.00 0.08
N GLY A 158 -13.04 -6.92 0.99
CA GLY A 158 -11.68 -7.36 1.23
C GLY A 158 -11.02 -7.93 -0.03
N LEU A 159 -11.70 -8.80 -0.76
CA LEU A 159 -11.19 -9.38 -2.01
C LEU A 159 -10.95 -8.31 -3.08
N THR A 160 -11.84 -7.33 -3.18
CA THR A 160 -11.69 -6.23 -4.15
C THR A 160 -10.47 -5.39 -3.84
N VAL A 161 -10.32 -4.95 -2.58
CA VAL A 161 -9.17 -4.13 -2.14
C VAL A 161 -7.87 -4.95 -2.19
N GLY A 162 -7.92 -6.20 -1.73
CA GLY A 162 -6.78 -7.12 -1.79
C GLY A 162 -6.37 -7.42 -3.23
N GLY A 163 -7.33 -7.53 -4.15
CA GLY A 163 -7.07 -7.75 -5.58
C GLY A 163 -6.32 -6.59 -6.21
N VAL A 164 -6.59 -5.34 -5.82
CA VAL A 164 -5.81 -4.18 -6.26
C VAL A 164 -4.34 -4.32 -5.83
N PHE A 165 -4.10 -4.66 -4.56
CA PHE A 165 -2.74 -4.89 -4.07
C PHE A 165 -2.06 -6.08 -4.77
N GLY A 166 -2.78 -7.18 -4.94
CA GLY A 166 -2.24 -8.38 -5.58
C GLY A 166 -1.89 -8.16 -7.05
N LEU A 167 -2.74 -7.46 -7.80
CA LEU A 167 -2.45 -7.07 -9.19
C LEU A 167 -1.22 -6.16 -9.27
N ALA A 168 -1.14 -5.15 -8.40
CA ALA A 168 0.00 -4.24 -8.35
C ALA A 168 1.31 -4.96 -8.02
N ALA A 169 1.31 -5.83 -7.01
CA ALA A 169 2.46 -6.65 -6.64
C ALA A 169 2.86 -7.58 -7.79
N THR A 170 1.89 -8.27 -8.40
CA THR A 170 2.13 -9.19 -9.51
C THR A 170 2.71 -8.48 -10.73
N ALA A 171 2.17 -7.33 -11.10
CA ALA A 171 2.69 -6.53 -12.21
C ALA A 171 4.13 -6.08 -11.96
N ARG A 172 4.42 -5.63 -10.72
CA ARG A 172 5.78 -5.24 -10.33
C ARG A 172 6.77 -6.40 -10.42
N ILE A 173 6.36 -7.59 -9.98
CA ILE A 173 7.18 -8.80 -10.06
C ILE A 173 7.40 -9.24 -11.50
N ALA A 174 6.35 -9.21 -12.33
CA ALA A 174 6.44 -9.56 -13.74
C ALA A 174 7.45 -8.65 -14.48
N ALA A 175 7.52 -7.36 -14.11
CA ALA A 175 8.51 -6.43 -14.64
C ALA A 175 9.97 -6.79 -14.28
N PHE A 176 10.20 -7.58 -13.23
CA PHE A 176 11.52 -8.12 -12.89
C PHE A 176 11.87 -9.44 -13.62
N GLY A 177 10.96 -9.99 -14.43
CA GLY A 177 11.23 -11.18 -15.24
C GLY A 177 11.28 -12.50 -14.43
N VAL A 178 10.25 -12.78 -13.64
CA VAL A 178 10.21 -14.03 -12.83
C VAL A 178 10.08 -15.28 -13.68
N SER A 179 10.99 -16.23 -13.44
CA SER A 179 10.96 -17.60 -13.94
C SER A 179 10.81 -18.58 -12.76
N PRO A 180 9.91 -19.58 -12.81
CA PRO A 180 9.00 -19.87 -13.92
C PRO A 180 7.75 -18.97 -13.93
N THR A 181 7.20 -18.71 -15.13
CA THR A 181 5.99 -17.90 -15.34
C THR A 181 4.76 -18.45 -14.62
N SER A 182 4.76 -19.76 -14.33
CA SER A 182 3.71 -20.44 -13.55
C SER A 182 3.62 -19.96 -12.09
N ALA A 183 4.62 -19.24 -11.58
CA ALA A 183 4.58 -18.63 -10.25
C ALA A 183 3.68 -17.39 -10.19
N VAL A 184 3.42 -16.73 -11.33
CA VAL A 184 2.67 -15.45 -11.39
C VAL A 184 1.24 -15.58 -10.82
N PRO A 185 0.43 -16.59 -11.18
CA PRO A 185 -0.89 -16.78 -10.58
C PRO A 185 -0.83 -17.06 -9.08
N VAL A 186 0.16 -17.83 -8.62
CA VAL A 186 0.34 -18.14 -7.20
C VAL A 186 0.60 -16.86 -6.42
N MET A 187 1.51 -16.00 -6.91
CA MET A 187 1.81 -14.71 -6.28
C MET A 187 0.59 -13.79 -6.27
N ALA A 188 -0.18 -13.75 -7.36
CA ALA A 188 -1.41 -12.95 -7.41
C ALA A 188 -2.42 -13.39 -6.33
N VAL A 189 -2.61 -14.71 -6.16
CA VAL A 189 -3.53 -15.25 -5.16
C VAL A 189 -3.03 -14.99 -3.73
N THR A 190 -1.75 -15.24 -3.46
CA THR A 190 -1.20 -15.09 -2.09
C THR A 190 -1.15 -13.63 -1.64
N THR A 191 -0.72 -12.72 -2.52
CA THR A 191 -0.71 -11.27 -2.25
C THR A 191 -2.13 -10.73 -2.05
N THR A 192 -3.07 -11.15 -2.91
CA THR A 192 -4.49 -10.79 -2.78
C THR A 192 -5.06 -11.28 -1.44
N ALA A 193 -4.82 -12.54 -1.08
CA ALA A 193 -5.31 -13.12 0.16
C ALA A 193 -4.72 -12.40 1.40
N ALA A 194 -3.42 -12.14 1.40
CA ALA A 194 -2.73 -11.48 2.49
C ALA A 194 -3.28 -10.07 2.78
N ALA A 195 -3.73 -9.36 1.74
CA ALA A 195 -4.37 -8.06 1.86
C ALA A 195 -5.89 -8.13 2.12
N ALA A 196 -6.58 -9.12 1.54
CA ALA A 196 -8.03 -9.25 1.66
C ALA A 196 -8.48 -9.62 3.07
N VAL A 197 -7.75 -10.52 3.74
CA VAL A 197 -8.06 -10.98 5.10
C VAL A 197 -8.13 -9.83 6.12
N PRO A 198 -7.09 -8.98 6.28
CA PRO A 198 -7.13 -7.89 7.25
C PRO A 198 -8.21 -6.86 6.93
N VAL A 199 -8.46 -6.54 5.66
CA VAL A 199 -9.55 -5.61 5.27
C VAL A 199 -10.92 -6.19 5.63
N ALA A 200 -11.16 -7.46 5.31
CA ALA A 200 -12.42 -8.13 5.66
C ALA A 200 -12.60 -8.26 7.18
N ALA A 201 -11.51 -8.54 7.91
CA ALA A 201 -11.50 -8.62 9.37
C ALA A 201 -11.78 -7.26 10.02
N ALA A 202 -11.14 -6.20 9.53
CA ALA A 202 -11.38 -4.82 9.95
C ALA A 202 -12.85 -4.41 9.79
N ALA A 203 -13.50 -4.77 8.66
CA ALA A 203 -14.92 -4.50 8.44
C ALA A 203 -15.84 -5.22 9.45
N ARG A 204 -15.33 -6.24 10.14
CA ARG A 204 -15.98 -6.95 11.23
C ARG A 204 -15.57 -6.44 12.62
N GLY A 205 -14.74 -5.40 12.69
CA GLY A 205 -14.25 -4.84 13.94
C GLY A 205 -13.11 -5.65 14.57
N LEU A 206 -12.43 -6.50 13.82
CA LEU A 206 -11.27 -7.26 14.30
C LEU A 206 -10.00 -6.45 14.00
N VAL A 207 -9.20 -6.21 15.04
CA VAL A 207 -8.02 -5.33 14.97
C VAL A 207 -6.74 -6.15 14.77
N GLY A 208 -6.69 -7.37 15.31
CA GLY A 208 -5.51 -8.24 15.31
C GLY A 208 -4.96 -8.51 13.91
N PRO A 209 -5.76 -8.97 12.95
CA PRO A 209 -5.29 -9.23 11.59
C PRO A 209 -4.71 -7.98 10.92
N THR A 210 -5.32 -6.82 11.14
CA THR A 210 -4.86 -5.53 10.61
C THR A 210 -3.52 -5.13 11.23
N ALA A 211 -3.35 -5.31 12.54
CA ALA A 211 -2.10 -5.05 13.23
C ALA A 211 -0.97 -5.97 12.72
N CYS A 212 -1.24 -7.27 12.58
CA CYS A 212 -0.28 -8.22 12.01
C CYS A 212 0.11 -7.85 10.57
N PHE A 213 -0.87 -7.46 9.74
CA PHE A 213 -0.61 -6.98 8.39
C PHE A 213 0.31 -5.75 8.38
N ALA A 214 0.01 -4.75 9.22
CA ALA A 214 0.79 -3.51 9.30
C ALA A 214 2.25 -3.74 9.73
N LEU A 215 2.52 -4.78 10.53
CA LEU A 215 3.87 -5.13 10.96
C LEU A 215 4.65 -5.92 9.89
N ILE A 216 3.98 -6.85 9.21
CA ILE A 216 4.63 -7.84 8.34
C ILE A 216 4.66 -7.41 6.88
N VAL A 217 3.57 -6.87 6.35
CA VAL A 217 3.45 -6.66 4.90
C VAL A 217 4.24 -5.46 4.39
N PRO A 218 4.33 -4.31 5.10
CA PRO A 218 5.20 -3.21 4.66
C PRO A 218 6.69 -3.58 4.65
N SER A 219 7.14 -4.43 5.56
CA SER A 219 8.53 -4.89 5.62
C SER A 219 8.84 -5.90 4.51
N LEU A 220 7.91 -6.82 4.22
CA LEU A 220 8.03 -7.73 3.07
C LEU A 220 7.87 -7.02 1.73
N ALA A 221 6.98 -6.03 1.62
CA ALA A 221 6.84 -5.23 0.40
C ALA A 221 8.12 -4.42 0.12
N ARG A 222 8.85 -4.00 1.16
CA ARG A 222 10.15 -3.33 1.04
C ARG A 222 11.15 -4.11 0.20
N THR A 223 11.27 -5.42 0.39
CA THR A 223 12.24 -6.23 -0.37
C THR A 223 11.87 -6.31 -1.86
N VAL A 224 10.59 -6.16 -2.18
CA VAL A 224 10.06 -6.05 -3.56
C VAL A 224 10.31 -4.66 -4.14
N PHE A 225 10.25 -3.61 -3.31
CA PHE A 225 10.58 -2.25 -3.72
C PHE A 225 12.07 -2.10 -4.04
N THR A 226 12.94 -2.65 -3.19
CA THR A 226 14.39 -2.43 -3.25
C THR A 226 15.16 -3.41 -4.14
N GLY A 227 14.50 -4.46 -4.65
CA GLY A 227 15.13 -5.42 -5.57
C GLY A 227 16.27 -6.22 -4.94
N SER A 228 16.26 -6.39 -3.61
CA SER A 228 17.28 -7.17 -2.90
C SER A 228 17.30 -8.63 -3.37
N GLU A 229 18.48 -9.28 -3.34
CA GLU A 229 18.61 -10.71 -3.64
C GLU A 229 17.57 -11.53 -2.85
N GLY A 230 16.64 -12.18 -3.56
CA GLY A 230 15.48 -12.90 -2.99
C GLY A 230 14.12 -12.19 -3.08
N GLY A 231 14.05 -10.96 -3.61
CA GLY A 231 12.87 -10.08 -3.63
C GLY A 231 11.50 -10.73 -3.92
N PRO A 232 11.33 -11.49 -5.03
CA PRO A 232 10.05 -12.14 -5.33
C PRO A 232 9.74 -13.36 -4.45
N VAL A 233 10.76 -14.07 -3.98
CA VAL A 233 10.59 -15.31 -3.19
C VAL A 233 9.96 -15.00 -1.83
N PHE A 234 10.31 -13.86 -1.22
CA PHE A 234 9.69 -13.41 0.04
C PHE A 234 8.19 -13.16 -0.08
N LEU A 235 7.66 -12.93 -1.28
CA LEU A 235 6.21 -12.79 -1.48
C LEU A 235 5.47 -14.13 -1.39
N LEU A 236 6.15 -15.26 -1.55
CA LEU A 236 5.54 -16.56 -1.26
C LEU A 236 5.18 -16.68 0.22
N LEU A 237 5.89 -15.99 1.12
CA LEU A 237 5.57 -15.95 2.55
C LEU A 237 4.24 -15.24 2.84
N LEU A 238 3.70 -14.45 1.89
CA LEU A 238 2.39 -13.85 2.05
C LEU A 238 1.26 -14.89 2.05
N GLY A 239 1.45 -16.05 1.42
CA GLY A 239 0.48 -17.15 1.47
C GLY A 239 0.31 -17.69 2.90
N PRO A 240 1.38 -18.18 3.54
CA PRO A 240 1.37 -18.54 4.96
C PRO A 240 0.94 -17.39 5.88
N ALA A 241 1.35 -16.14 5.59
CA ALA A 241 0.91 -14.98 6.37
C ALA A 241 -0.61 -14.77 6.30
N ALA A 242 -1.23 -14.95 5.13
CA ALA A 242 -2.68 -14.87 4.98
C ALA A 242 -3.40 -15.91 5.86
N VAL A 243 -2.88 -17.14 5.93
CA VAL A 243 -3.39 -18.18 6.82
C VAL A 243 -3.23 -17.75 8.29
N ALA A 244 -2.06 -17.23 8.67
CA ALA A 244 -1.83 -16.71 10.01
C ALA A 244 -2.80 -15.57 10.37
N PHE A 245 -3.09 -14.64 9.45
CA PHE A 245 -4.07 -13.58 9.66
C PHE A 245 -5.48 -14.13 9.89
N VAL A 246 -5.87 -15.20 9.19
CA VAL A 246 -7.16 -15.88 9.43
C VAL A 246 -7.18 -16.50 10.83
N LEU A 247 -6.09 -17.17 11.24
CA LEU A 247 -6.01 -17.77 12.58
C LEU A 247 -6.08 -16.69 13.68
N VAL A 248 -5.41 -15.56 13.50
CA VAL A 248 -5.50 -14.41 14.41
C VAL A 248 -6.93 -13.87 14.46
N ALA A 249 -7.62 -13.76 13.31
CA ALA A 249 -9.01 -13.31 13.26
C ALA A 249 -9.94 -14.26 14.03
N LEU A 250 -9.75 -15.57 13.88
CA LEU A 250 -10.53 -16.59 14.58
C LEU A 250 -10.27 -16.56 16.09
N ALA A 251 -9.01 -16.43 16.51
CA ALA A 251 -8.63 -16.33 17.91
C ALA A 251 -9.25 -15.08 18.55
N GLU A 252 -9.11 -13.92 17.91
CA GLU A 252 -9.70 -12.66 18.39
C GLU A 252 -11.23 -12.76 18.50
N ALA A 253 -11.89 -13.33 17.50
CA ALA A 253 -13.35 -13.53 17.53
C ALA A 253 -13.78 -14.50 18.64
N ALA A 254 -13.01 -15.56 18.89
CA ALA A 254 -13.30 -16.52 19.96
C ALA A 254 -13.15 -15.89 21.36
N VAL A 255 -12.10 -15.08 21.55
CA VAL A 255 -11.85 -14.35 22.79
C VAL A 255 -12.98 -13.35 23.08
N ARG A 256 -13.37 -12.54 22.10
CA ARG A 256 -14.47 -11.57 22.25
C ARG A 256 -15.81 -12.22 22.61
N ARG A 257 -16.16 -13.31 21.93
CA ARG A 257 -17.39 -14.07 22.25
C ARG A 257 -17.42 -14.62 23.67
N ARG A 258 -16.27 -14.86 24.30
CA ARG A 258 -16.21 -15.28 25.71
C ARG A 258 -16.50 -14.12 26.64
N PHE A 259 -15.95 -12.95 26.36
CA PHE A 259 -16.18 -11.74 27.17
C PHE A 259 -17.65 -11.27 27.08
N ASP A 260 -18.27 -11.32 25.90
CA ASP A 260 -19.68 -10.91 25.72
C ASP A 260 -20.68 -11.84 26.45
N ARG A 261 -20.24 -13.01 26.93
CA ARG A 261 -21.08 -13.98 27.64
C ARG A 261 -20.94 -13.90 29.17
N LEU A 262 -20.02 -13.10 29.69
CA LEU A 262 -19.89 -12.91 31.13
C LEU A 262 -21.01 -11.97 31.59
N PRO A 263 -21.73 -12.30 32.70
CA PRO A 263 -22.70 -11.38 33.28
C PRO A 263 -22.00 -10.06 33.61
N THR A 264 -22.58 -8.94 33.15
CA THR A 264 -22.24 -7.63 33.68
C THR A 264 -22.94 -7.52 35.03
N ASP A 265 -22.21 -7.78 36.10
CA ASP A 265 -22.65 -7.54 37.48
C ASP A 265 -22.84 -6.04 37.77
#